data_AF-A0A2N3XZ85-F1
#
_entry.id   AF-A0A2N3XZ85-F1
#
_cell.length_a   1.000
_cell.length_b   1.000
_cell.length_c   1.000
_cell.angle_alpha   90.00
_cell.angle_beta   90.00
_cell.angle_gamma   90.00
#
_symmetry.space_group_name_H-M   'P 1'
#
loop_
_entity.id
_entity.type
_entity.pdbx_description
1 polymer ?
#
loop_
_entity_poly.entity_id
_entity_poly.type
_entity_poly.pdbx_seq_one_letter_code
_entity_poly.pdbx_strand_id
1 'polypeptide(L)'
;MWGASLVGSFWWDKHHDRTVRPVRTFAIAAGGCAVSIAALSLPLDPVALIPLRVVHGFCFAARAQSLFLHFSRHAPEECRSSSVGAASSFLLIGQSAGPLLAGPLVGLMPVAAAVLVMTTARAIAGLFALASAQRENSADDAELDEEADAEETTQLPVVGAMNPARPSTNGVGLAPFRGWRVAPERLRDLAGRYATPWDQHAGAWDGSAEEAASVLRSWQRSGALVREPARALYAYEQTGPRGAQRGLLAAVHLDSRLLPHEDVIPSRANGIGRVLEVGRLNLEPLLLGYSGGGRTAAHLDAATRRTPASEVLASDGQRHRLWRITDQAAHSDITTELSRIPAFLADGHHRWVAARQLRRCLHADGRGAGPWDYISGLLVDVQRSPMALSPVHRLLPHVNPTAALNSAATRFRIARLRGGLIEWLRVLRQNAQHAIAFVLVTGREAFLLIDPHQAFVAEELRRVPAALRRMQLTVLHAAVIETLWGVPDSPEDVHYEDSPTRAVRQVQEFGGIAVLVAPPRQADLQNAATAGLRLPRKSTSFGPKPHPGLVLRLLDED
;
A
#
# COMPACT_ATOMS: atom_id res chain seq x y z
N MET A 1 -8.23 36.65 30.51
CA MET A 1 -8.38 35.28 30.00
C MET A 1 -8.39 35.27 28.47
N TRP A 2 -9.44 35.77 27.80
CA TRP A 2 -9.52 35.78 26.32
C TRP A 2 -8.34 36.45 25.61
N GLY A 3 -7.84 37.58 26.11
CA GLY A 3 -6.64 38.22 25.56
C GLY A 3 -5.37 37.37 25.66
N ALA A 4 -5.19 36.63 26.77
CA ALA A 4 -4.08 35.69 26.94
C ALA A 4 -4.26 34.44 26.06
N SER A 5 -5.49 34.01 25.80
CA SER A 5 -5.78 32.93 24.86
C SER A 5 -5.47 33.32 23.42
N LEU A 6 -5.78 34.56 23.03
CA LEU A 6 -5.46 35.08 21.70
C LEU A 6 -3.95 35.11 21.45
N VAL A 7 -3.17 35.68 22.39
CA VAL A 7 -1.71 35.69 22.30
C VAL A 7 -1.13 34.28 22.38
N GLY A 8 -1.67 33.44 23.27
CA GLY A 8 -1.25 32.06 23.43
C GLY A 8 -1.47 31.22 22.17
N SER A 9 -2.55 31.45 21.42
CA SER A 9 -2.87 30.69 20.21
C SER A 9 -1.75 30.74 19.16
N PHE A 10 -1.16 31.91 18.91
CA PHE A 10 -0.03 32.06 17.98
C PHE A 10 1.24 31.35 18.45
N TRP A 11 1.50 31.38 19.77
CA TRP A 11 2.68 30.73 20.34
C TRP A 11 2.54 29.20 20.28
N TRP A 12 1.36 28.69 20.62
CA TRP A 12 1.06 27.27 20.56
C TRP A 12 1.05 26.75 19.13
N ASP A 13 0.54 27.51 18.15
CA ASP A 13 0.58 27.13 16.73
C ASP A 13 2.02 26.88 16.26
N LYS A 14 2.90 27.87 16.49
CA LYS A 14 4.34 27.75 16.19
C LYS A 14 5.04 26.63 16.95
N HIS A 15 4.58 26.32 18.16
CA HIS A 15 5.11 25.20 18.93
C HIS A 15 4.67 23.86 18.34
N HIS A 16 3.41 23.73 17.91
CA HIS A 16 2.89 22.53 17.26
C HIS A 16 3.60 22.22 15.94
N ASP A 17 3.96 23.24 15.17
CA ASP A 17 4.74 23.10 13.94
C ASP A 17 6.14 22.52 14.21
N ARG A 18 6.73 22.84 15.36
CA ARG A 18 8.11 22.43 15.70
C ARG A 18 8.21 21.08 16.38
N THR A 19 7.25 20.75 17.26
CA THR A 19 7.39 19.57 18.13
C THR A 19 6.65 18.34 17.63
N VAL A 20 5.75 18.50 16.65
CA VAL A 20 4.96 17.44 15.99
C VAL A 20 4.09 16.58 16.93
N ARG A 21 4.10 16.81 18.25
CA ARG A 21 3.39 16.02 19.29
C ARG A 21 2.16 16.73 19.86
N PRO A 22 1.00 16.69 19.18
CA PRO A 22 -0.21 17.35 19.65
C PRO A 22 -0.79 16.79 20.95
N VAL A 23 -0.75 15.46 21.20
CA VAL A 23 -1.38 14.88 22.40
C VAL A 23 -0.59 15.23 23.66
N ARG A 24 0.75 15.22 23.57
CA ARG A 24 1.61 15.72 24.65
C ARG A 24 1.35 17.19 24.96
N THR A 25 1.22 18.02 23.92
CA THR A 25 0.90 19.45 24.08
C THR A 25 -0.46 19.65 24.74
N PHE A 26 -1.47 18.87 24.32
CA PHE A 26 -2.79 18.85 24.93
C PHE A 26 -2.74 18.48 26.42
N ALA A 27 -1.96 17.46 26.79
CA ALA A 27 -1.86 17.00 28.17
C ALA A 27 -1.18 18.05 29.10
N ILE A 28 -0.10 18.68 28.63
CA ILE A 28 0.58 19.77 29.36
C ILE A 28 -0.37 20.95 29.55
N ALA A 29 -1.08 21.34 28.49
CA ALA A 29 -2.07 22.42 28.53
C ALA A 29 -3.25 22.11 29.46
N ALA A 30 -3.76 20.87 29.44
CA ALA A 30 -4.81 20.41 30.34
C ALA A 30 -4.37 20.44 31.81
N GLY A 31 -3.14 20.00 32.10
CA GLY A 31 -2.51 20.08 33.42
C GLY A 31 -2.36 21.53 33.90
N GLY A 32 -1.86 22.43 33.05
CA GLY A 32 -1.76 23.86 33.37
C GLY A 32 -3.11 24.52 33.64
N CYS A 33 -4.17 24.12 32.93
CA CYS A 33 -5.53 24.57 33.24
C CYS A 33 -6.04 24.02 34.58
N ALA A 34 -5.74 22.77 34.92
CA ALA A 34 -6.17 22.17 36.19
C ALA A 34 -5.48 22.85 37.38
N VAL A 35 -4.16 23.05 37.30
CA VAL A 35 -3.37 23.74 38.33
C VAL A 35 -3.85 25.19 38.53
N SER A 36 -4.09 25.92 37.43
CA SER A 36 -4.58 27.31 37.53
C SER A 36 -5.99 27.41 38.11
N ILE A 37 -6.87 26.43 37.89
CA ILE A 37 -8.20 26.39 38.53
C ILE A 37 -8.07 25.98 40.01
N ALA A 38 -7.22 25.01 40.33
CA ALA A 38 -6.96 24.60 41.71
C ALA A 38 -6.47 25.78 42.56
N ALA A 39 -5.59 26.61 42.00
CA ALA A 39 -5.10 27.81 42.66
C ALA A 39 -6.21 28.83 42.97
N LEU A 40 -7.35 28.80 42.26
CA LEU A 40 -8.50 29.66 42.56
C LEU A 40 -9.26 29.23 43.81
N SER A 41 -9.03 28.03 44.36
CA SER A 41 -9.62 27.61 45.64
C SER A 41 -8.87 28.15 46.85
N LEU A 42 -7.70 28.75 46.64
CA LEU A 42 -6.93 29.40 47.70
C LEU A 42 -7.52 30.79 47.99
N PRO A 43 -7.44 31.28 49.24
CA PRO A 43 -7.90 32.61 49.61
C PRO A 43 -6.93 33.68 49.09
N LEU A 44 -6.96 33.91 47.78
CA LEU A 44 -6.09 34.85 47.07
C LEU A 44 -6.76 36.21 46.93
N ASP A 45 -5.95 37.28 47.05
CA ASP A 45 -6.40 38.63 46.72
C ASP A 45 -6.82 38.75 45.25
N PRO A 46 -7.79 39.63 44.92
CA PRO A 46 -8.27 39.80 43.54
C PRO A 46 -7.16 40.10 42.51
N VAL A 47 -6.09 40.78 42.94
CA VAL A 47 -4.93 41.09 42.10
C VAL A 47 -4.12 39.83 41.76
N ALA A 48 -3.99 38.89 42.71
CA ALA A 48 -3.30 37.61 42.49
C ALA A 48 -4.07 36.67 41.53
N LEU A 49 -5.35 36.93 41.27
CA LEU A 49 -6.14 36.19 40.29
C LEU A 49 -5.78 36.56 38.83
N ILE A 50 -5.24 37.76 38.60
CA ILE A 50 -4.88 38.24 37.26
C ILE A 50 -3.85 37.32 36.58
N PRO A 51 -2.66 37.05 37.17
CA PRO A 51 -1.68 36.15 36.55
C PRO A 51 -2.21 34.73 36.38
N LEU A 52 -3.00 34.21 37.32
CA LEU A 52 -3.65 32.90 37.19
C LEU A 52 -4.60 32.83 35.99
N ARG A 53 -5.36 33.90 35.74
CA ARG A 53 -6.26 34.01 34.57
C ARG A 53 -5.49 34.18 33.26
N VAL A 54 -4.28 34.72 33.30
CA VAL A 54 -3.38 34.79 32.13
C VAL A 54 -2.85 33.39 31.80
N VAL A 55 -2.28 32.68 32.79
CA VAL A 55 -1.79 31.30 32.62
C VAL A 55 -2.93 30.38 32.17
N HIS A 56 -4.10 30.48 32.80
CA HIS A 56 -5.26 29.70 32.42
C HIS A 56 -5.68 29.96 30.97
N GLY A 57 -5.73 31.21 30.55
CA GLY A 57 -6.06 31.60 29.17
C GLY A 57 -5.01 31.09 28.16
N PHE A 58 -3.73 31.21 28.49
CA PHE A 58 -2.61 30.75 27.67
C PHE A 58 -2.65 29.22 27.47
N CYS A 59 -2.84 28.44 28.53
CA CYS A 59 -2.98 26.98 28.45
C CYS A 59 -4.29 26.56 27.77
N PHE A 60 -5.38 27.30 27.95
CA PHE A 60 -6.65 27.00 27.31
C PHE A 60 -6.56 27.02 25.78
N ALA A 61 -5.77 27.95 25.22
CA ALA A 61 -5.64 28.15 23.78
C ALA A 61 -5.12 26.91 23.03
N ALA A 62 -4.19 26.17 23.64
CA ALA A 62 -3.59 24.99 23.01
C ALA A 62 -4.60 23.86 22.76
N ARG A 63 -5.61 23.69 23.61
CA ARG A 63 -6.38 22.43 23.68
C ARG A 63 -7.15 22.09 22.41
N ALA A 64 -7.85 23.06 21.82
CA ALA A 64 -8.60 22.81 20.59
C ALA A 64 -7.64 22.60 19.40
N GLN A 65 -6.61 23.43 19.29
CA GLN A 65 -5.58 23.34 18.24
C GLN A 65 -4.84 21.99 18.31
N SER A 66 -4.41 21.55 19.50
CA SER A 66 -3.79 20.26 19.70
C SER A 66 -4.71 19.12 19.29
N LEU A 67 -5.99 19.17 19.68
CA LEU A 67 -6.94 18.12 19.36
C LEU A 67 -7.24 18.06 17.86
N PHE A 68 -7.42 19.22 17.22
CA PHE A 68 -7.63 19.30 15.77
C PHE A 68 -6.39 18.86 15.00
N LEU A 69 -5.19 19.23 15.44
CA LEU A 69 -3.95 18.76 14.82
C LEU A 69 -3.78 17.25 15.00
N HIS A 70 -4.09 16.72 16.19
CA HIS A 70 -4.05 15.27 16.43
C HIS A 70 -5.00 14.54 15.50
N PHE A 71 -6.27 14.94 15.41
CA PHE A 71 -7.22 14.32 14.48
C PHE A 71 -6.89 14.58 13.01
N SER A 72 -6.36 15.75 12.67
CA SER A 72 -5.90 16.03 11.30
C SER A 72 -4.77 15.08 10.88
N ARG A 73 -3.92 14.65 11.82
CA ARG A 73 -2.79 13.77 11.54
C ARG A 73 -3.13 12.29 11.67
N HIS A 74 -3.83 11.91 12.73
CA HIS A 74 -4.01 10.51 13.14
C HIS A 74 -5.42 9.98 12.85
N ALA A 75 -6.40 10.85 12.57
CA ALA A 75 -7.68 10.34 12.09
C ALA A 75 -7.49 9.92 10.63
N PRO A 76 -7.93 8.70 10.26
CA PRO A 76 -7.97 8.26 8.87
C PRO A 76 -8.61 9.33 7.99
N GLU A 77 -8.10 9.56 6.78
CA GLU A 77 -8.61 10.61 5.88
C GLU A 77 -10.13 10.56 5.71
N GLU A 78 -10.69 9.35 5.66
CA GLU A 78 -12.11 9.03 5.55
C GLU A 78 -12.96 9.53 6.74
N CYS A 79 -12.37 9.60 7.92
CA CYS A 79 -13.02 10.02 9.16
C CYS A 79 -12.54 11.39 9.65
N ARG A 80 -11.53 12.01 9.02
CA ARG A 80 -10.89 13.25 9.50
C ARG A 80 -11.91 14.36 9.73
N SER A 81 -12.83 14.57 8.80
CA SER A 81 -13.92 15.56 8.93
C SER A 81 -14.92 15.18 10.02
N SER A 82 -15.23 13.89 10.17
CA SER A 82 -16.13 13.35 11.19
C SER A 82 -15.52 13.44 12.60
N SER A 83 -14.24 13.12 12.76
CA SER A 83 -13.49 13.23 14.01
C SER A 83 -13.30 14.69 14.42
N VAL A 84 -12.98 15.59 13.48
CA VAL A 84 -12.94 17.03 13.73
C VAL A 84 -14.34 17.58 14.09
N GLY A 85 -15.39 17.09 13.43
CA GLY A 85 -16.78 17.42 13.73
C GLY A 85 -17.24 16.93 15.11
N ALA A 86 -16.91 15.70 15.47
CA ALA A 86 -17.17 15.12 16.78
C ALA A 86 -16.40 15.86 17.89
N ALA A 87 -15.12 16.15 17.66
CA ALA A 87 -14.29 16.95 18.57
C ALA A 87 -14.87 18.35 18.79
N SER A 88 -15.29 19.02 17.71
CA SER A 88 -15.97 20.32 17.77
C SER A 88 -17.28 20.24 18.54
N SER A 89 -18.03 19.16 18.36
CA SER A 89 -19.29 18.91 19.08
C SER A 89 -19.06 18.73 20.58
N PHE A 90 -18.08 17.92 20.99
CA PHE A 90 -17.71 17.77 22.40
C PHE A 90 -17.17 19.05 23.02
N LEU A 91 -16.40 19.85 22.28
CA LEU A 91 -15.94 21.17 22.73
C LEU A 91 -17.11 22.12 22.96
N LEU A 92 -18.08 22.16 22.04
CA LEU A 92 -19.28 22.98 22.15
C LEU A 92 -20.13 22.54 23.36
N ILE A 93 -20.38 21.22 23.50
CA ILE A 93 -21.10 20.66 24.64
C ILE A 93 -20.41 21.06 25.96
N GLY A 94 -19.09 20.95 26.04
CA GLY A 94 -18.33 21.34 27.24
C GLY A 94 -18.41 22.84 27.55
N GLN A 95 -18.35 23.69 26.52
CA GLN A 95 -18.46 25.15 26.65
C GLN A 95 -19.87 25.60 27.09
N SER A 96 -20.92 24.87 26.69
CA SER A 96 -22.29 25.15 27.08
C SER A 96 -22.66 24.53 28.43
N ALA A 97 -22.34 23.25 28.64
CA ALA A 97 -22.70 22.52 29.86
C ALA A 97 -21.93 23.00 31.09
N GLY A 98 -20.66 23.39 30.94
CA GLY A 98 -19.82 23.83 32.06
C GLY A 98 -20.43 25.00 32.86
N PRO A 99 -20.73 26.14 32.23
CA PRO A 99 -21.38 27.27 32.90
C PRO A 99 -22.77 26.94 33.44
N LEU A 100 -23.55 26.12 32.73
CA LEU A 100 -24.90 25.72 33.16
C LEU A 100 -24.87 24.82 34.40
N LEU A 101 -23.86 23.98 34.55
CA LEU A 101 -23.69 23.11 35.72
C LEU A 101 -23.03 23.83 36.91
N ALA A 102 -22.24 24.87 36.65
CA ALA A 102 -21.51 25.60 37.69
C ALA A 102 -22.44 26.28 38.71
N GLY A 103 -23.56 26.85 38.27
CA GLY A 103 -24.54 27.51 39.15
C GLY A 103 -25.17 26.54 40.17
N PRO A 104 -25.82 25.45 39.70
CA PRO A 104 -26.36 24.41 40.59
C PRO A 104 -25.31 23.79 41.51
N LEU A 105 -24.08 23.55 41.02
CA LEU A 105 -22.99 23.00 41.82
C LEU A 105 -22.65 23.91 43.02
N VAL A 106 -22.50 25.22 42.80
CA VAL A 106 -22.24 26.18 43.89
C VAL A 106 -23.44 26.34 44.84
N GLY A 107 -24.66 26.07 44.36
CA GLY A 107 -25.85 26.01 45.21
C GLY A 107 -25.92 24.78 46.13
N LEU A 108 -25.24 23.68 45.76
CA LEU A 108 -25.27 22.41 46.48
C LEU A 108 -24.06 22.19 47.40
N MET A 109 -22.96 22.90 47.19
CA MET A 109 -21.74 22.76 47.99
C MET A 109 -20.96 24.08 48.08
N PRO A 110 -20.09 24.26 49.10
CA PRO A 110 -19.24 25.44 49.19
C PRO A 110 -18.43 25.67 47.92
N VAL A 111 -18.18 26.93 47.56
CA VAL A 111 -17.43 27.32 46.34
C VAL A 111 -16.11 26.56 46.23
N ALA A 112 -15.38 26.41 47.35
CA ALA A 112 -14.13 25.66 47.38
C ALA A 112 -14.30 24.17 46.98
N ALA A 113 -15.39 23.53 47.43
CA ALA A 113 -15.71 22.15 47.07
C ALA A 113 -16.10 22.04 45.59
N ALA A 114 -16.90 22.98 45.07
CA ALA A 114 -17.27 23.02 43.66
C ALA A 114 -16.02 23.20 42.75
N VAL A 115 -15.09 24.08 43.13
CA VAL A 115 -13.81 24.27 42.44
C VAL A 115 -12.96 23.00 42.47
N LEU A 116 -12.94 22.26 43.59
CA LEU A 116 -12.19 21.01 43.71
C LEU A 116 -12.77 19.91 42.81
N VAL A 117 -14.10 19.80 42.72
CA VAL A 117 -14.79 18.86 41.80
C VAL A 117 -14.42 19.17 40.35
N MET A 118 -14.49 20.44 39.94
CA MET A 118 -14.11 20.87 38.60
C MET A 118 -12.62 20.62 38.30
N THR A 119 -11.75 20.84 39.27
CA THR A 119 -10.30 20.58 39.16
C THR A 119 -10.04 19.09 38.96
N THR A 120 -10.69 18.25 39.76
CA THR A 120 -10.52 16.79 39.73
C THR A 120 -10.98 16.22 38.38
N ALA A 121 -12.15 16.64 37.88
CA ALA A 121 -12.65 16.23 36.57
C ALA A 121 -11.66 16.57 35.44
N ARG A 122 -11.03 17.76 35.49
CA ARG A 122 -10.04 18.19 34.49
C ARG A 122 -8.70 17.46 34.63
N ALA A 123 -8.27 17.17 35.86
CA ALA A 123 -7.05 16.40 36.10
C ALA A 123 -7.19 14.98 35.57
N ILE A 124 -8.34 14.34 35.76
CA ILE A 124 -8.66 13.01 35.20
C ILE A 124 -8.58 13.04 33.66
N ALA A 125 -9.20 14.04 33.01
CA ALA A 125 -9.11 14.19 31.56
C ALA A 125 -7.66 14.38 31.07
N GLY A 126 -6.85 15.14 31.82
CA GLY A 126 -5.41 15.30 31.54
C GLY A 126 -4.64 13.97 31.68
N LEU A 127 -4.94 13.17 32.70
CA LEU A 127 -4.31 11.87 32.93
C LEU A 127 -4.62 10.85 31.82
N PHE A 128 -5.87 10.80 31.34
CA PHE A 128 -6.23 9.98 30.17
C PHE A 128 -5.46 10.42 28.92
N ALA A 129 -5.28 11.72 28.72
CA ALA A 129 -4.47 12.24 27.62
C ALA A 129 -2.97 11.91 27.76
N LEU A 130 -2.43 11.87 28.99
CA LEU A 130 -1.04 11.46 29.27
C LEU A 130 -0.79 9.99 28.90
N ALA A 131 -1.73 9.09 29.21
CA ALA A 131 -1.64 7.68 28.82
C ALA A 131 -1.70 7.49 27.29
N SER A 132 -2.42 8.37 26.58
CA SER A 132 -2.43 8.41 25.11
C SER A 132 -1.13 9.03 24.54
N ALA A 133 -0.61 10.09 25.17
CA ALA A 133 0.66 10.74 24.79
C ALA A 133 1.87 9.80 24.95
N GLN A 134 1.82 8.84 25.88
CA GLN A 134 2.86 7.81 25.99
C GLN A 134 2.86 6.83 24.80
N ARG A 135 1.72 6.66 24.10
CA ARG A 135 1.62 5.89 22.85
C ARG A 135 2.04 6.70 21.62
N GLU A 136 1.93 8.04 21.68
CA GLU A 136 2.46 8.97 20.67
C GLU A 136 4.00 8.79 20.51
N ASN A 137 4.73 8.47 21.59
CA ASN A 137 6.15 8.11 21.55
C ASN A 137 6.46 6.82 20.74
N SER A 138 5.46 6.02 20.38
CA SER A 138 5.61 4.76 19.63
C SER A 138 4.99 4.82 18.23
N ALA A 139 4.24 5.88 17.91
CA ALA A 139 3.49 6.03 16.66
C ALA A 139 4.03 7.14 15.74
N ASP A 140 4.74 8.13 16.28
CA ASP A 140 5.27 9.29 15.52
C ASP A 140 6.44 8.94 14.56
N ASP A 141 6.97 7.71 14.61
CA ASP A 141 7.94 7.23 13.62
C ASP A 141 7.24 6.73 12.33
N ALA A 142 5.90 6.77 12.23
CA ALA A 142 5.15 6.14 11.13
C ALA A 142 4.46 7.07 10.11
N GLU A 143 4.18 8.36 10.35
CA GLU A 143 3.39 9.16 9.38
C GLU A 143 3.81 10.63 9.25
N LEU A 144 4.62 10.93 8.22
CA LEU A 144 4.60 12.22 7.52
C LEU A 144 4.82 11.99 6.01
N ASP A 145 3.90 12.60 5.26
CA ASP A 145 3.91 13.02 3.86
C ASP A 145 3.50 12.03 2.75
N GLU A 146 2.21 12.15 2.41
CA GLU A 146 1.71 12.11 1.03
C GLU A 146 2.30 13.25 0.20
N GLU A 147 2.76 12.94 -0.99
CA GLU A 147 2.53 13.75 -2.18
C GLU A 147 2.60 12.81 -3.39
N ALA A 148 1.60 12.92 -4.27
CA ALA A 148 1.51 12.17 -5.51
C ALA A 148 2.65 12.58 -6.45
N ASP A 149 3.80 11.93 -6.31
CA ASP A 149 4.77 11.86 -7.40
C ASP A 149 4.11 11.07 -8.53
N ALA A 150 3.91 11.72 -9.66
CA ALA A 150 3.54 11.06 -10.91
C ALA A 150 4.59 10.01 -11.23
N GLU A 151 4.35 8.77 -10.81
CA GLU A 151 5.06 7.59 -11.28
C GLU A 151 4.72 7.42 -12.76
N GLU A 152 5.55 8.05 -13.58
CA GLU A 152 5.44 7.94 -15.02
C GLU A 152 6.07 6.62 -15.45
N THR A 153 5.20 5.78 -15.98
CA THR A 153 5.37 4.35 -16.05
C THR A 153 5.60 3.91 -17.48
N THR A 154 6.38 2.86 -17.65
CA THR A 154 6.68 2.35 -19.00
C THR A 154 5.56 1.42 -19.46
N GLN A 155 5.00 1.64 -20.66
CA GLN A 155 3.90 0.84 -21.22
C GLN A 155 4.36 -0.57 -21.64
N LEU A 156 3.46 -1.56 -21.55
CA LEU A 156 3.74 -2.95 -21.92
C LEU A 156 3.79 -3.21 -23.45
N PRO A 157 4.55 -4.22 -23.92
CA PRO A 157 4.58 -4.67 -25.31
C PRO A 157 3.29 -5.26 -25.85
N VAL A 158 3.13 -5.23 -27.18
CA VAL A 158 2.25 -6.14 -27.91
C VAL A 158 2.76 -7.57 -27.75
N VAL A 159 1.94 -8.48 -27.21
CA VAL A 159 2.30 -9.89 -27.01
C VAL A 159 2.29 -10.62 -28.35
N GLY A 160 3.39 -10.53 -29.10
CA GLY A 160 3.60 -11.23 -30.38
C GLY A 160 4.05 -12.69 -30.20
N ALA A 161 3.68 -13.54 -31.16
CA ALA A 161 3.85 -14.99 -31.16
C ALA A 161 5.31 -15.45 -30.92
N MET A 162 5.59 -15.96 -29.72
CA MET A 162 6.80 -16.74 -29.42
C MET A 162 6.56 -18.23 -29.72
N ASN A 163 7.58 -19.04 -30.01
CA ASN A 163 7.47 -20.48 -30.35
C ASN A 163 8.32 -21.33 -29.35
N PRO A 164 8.06 -22.64 -29.10
CA PRO A 164 7.39 -23.06 -27.87
C PRO A 164 8.08 -24.19 -27.10
N ALA A 165 7.72 -24.34 -25.82
CA ALA A 165 7.58 -25.65 -25.18
C ALA A 165 6.09 -25.83 -24.88
N ARG A 166 5.47 -26.90 -25.40
CA ARG A 166 4.01 -27.10 -25.54
C ARG A 166 3.22 -26.99 -24.22
N PRO A 167 2.28 -26.04 -24.10
CA PRO A 167 1.05 -26.18 -23.33
C PRO A 167 -0.04 -26.84 -24.20
N SER A 168 -1.09 -27.38 -23.58
CA SER A 168 -2.25 -27.99 -24.28
C SER A 168 -3.13 -26.97 -25.02
N THR A 169 -2.95 -25.66 -24.78
CA THR A 169 -3.64 -24.56 -25.46
C THR A 169 -2.65 -23.54 -26.02
N ASN A 170 -2.98 -22.95 -27.19
CA ASN A 170 -2.13 -21.92 -27.82
C ASN A 170 -2.21 -20.55 -27.11
N GLY A 171 -3.21 -20.35 -26.24
CA GLY A 171 -3.47 -19.13 -25.49
C GLY A 171 -4.06 -19.38 -24.10
N VAL A 172 -4.89 -18.47 -23.61
CA VAL A 172 -5.50 -18.52 -22.27
C VAL A 172 -6.86 -19.22 -22.29
N GLY A 173 -6.98 -20.31 -21.52
CA GLY A 173 -8.23 -21.00 -21.27
C GLY A 173 -9.01 -20.33 -20.14
N LEU A 174 -10.29 -20.05 -20.37
CA LEU A 174 -11.14 -19.31 -19.44
C LEU A 174 -12.42 -20.07 -19.14
N ALA A 175 -12.94 -19.86 -17.93
CA ALA A 175 -14.29 -20.26 -17.56
C ALA A 175 -15.00 -19.13 -16.79
N PRO A 176 -16.32 -18.96 -16.95
CA PRO A 176 -17.11 -18.18 -16.03
C PRO A 176 -17.18 -18.91 -14.68
N PHE A 177 -17.18 -18.16 -13.58
CA PHE A 177 -17.27 -18.74 -12.23
C PHE A 177 -18.39 -18.08 -11.43
N ARG A 178 -18.84 -18.75 -10.37
CA ARG A 178 -19.83 -18.16 -9.46
C ARG A 178 -19.11 -17.34 -8.40
N GLY A 179 -19.09 -16.03 -8.59
CA GLY A 179 -18.42 -15.12 -7.68
C GLY A 179 -19.14 -14.94 -6.34
N TRP A 180 -18.34 -14.67 -5.31
CA TRP A 180 -18.79 -14.11 -4.03
C TRP A 180 -18.35 -12.65 -3.97
N ARG A 181 -19.31 -11.75 -4.09
CA ARG A 181 -19.06 -10.30 -4.13
C ARG A 181 -19.18 -9.72 -2.73
N VAL A 182 -18.32 -8.77 -2.39
CA VAL A 182 -18.46 -8.01 -1.15
C VAL A 182 -19.69 -7.11 -1.26
N ALA A 183 -20.49 -7.03 -0.19
CA ALA A 183 -21.61 -6.10 -0.04
C ALA A 183 -21.21 -5.00 0.97
N PRO A 184 -20.61 -3.88 0.50
CA PRO A 184 -20.10 -2.81 1.36
C PRO A 184 -21.14 -2.26 2.33
N GLU A 185 -22.40 -2.16 1.89
CA GLU A 185 -23.53 -1.67 2.69
C GLU A 185 -23.86 -2.55 3.90
N ARG A 186 -23.37 -3.79 3.93
CA ARG A 186 -23.56 -4.75 5.04
C ARG A 186 -22.34 -4.85 5.95
N LEU A 187 -21.23 -4.22 5.56
CA LEU A 187 -20.03 -4.05 6.36
C LEU A 187 -20.24 -2.88 7.34
N ARG A 188 -21.15 -3.03 8.32
CA ARG A 188 -21.38 -2.04 9.39
C ARG A 188 -20.06 -1.80 10.13
N ASP A 189 -19.53 -0.56 10.11
CA ASP A 189 -18.21 -0.14 10.65
C ASP A 189 -16.95 -0.71 9.95
N LEU A 190 -17.11 -1.59 8.97
CA LEU A 190 -16.02 -2.24 8.25
C LEU A 190 -15.70 -1.57 6.92
N ALA A 191 -16.36 -0.44 6.60
CA ALA A 191 -15.98 0.42 5.48
C ALA A 191 -14.52 0.90 5.61
N GLY A 192 -14.01 1.15 6.82
CA GLY A 192 -12.56 1.41 7.00
C GLY A 192 -11.65 0.18 6.80
N ARG A 193 -12.22 -1.00 6.49
CA ARG A 193 -11.53 -2.26 6.21
C ARG A 193 -11.84 -2.74 4.78
N TYR A 194 -11.65 -1.88 3.79
CA TYR A 194 -11.70 -2.29 2.38
C TYR A 194 -10.57 -3.24 1.98
N ALA A 195 -9.61 -3.52 2.84
CA ALA A 195 -8.82 -4.74 2.73
C ALA A 195 -9.73 -5.96 3.02
N THR A 196 -9.72 -6.95 2.13
CA THR A 196 -9.87 -8.34 2.57
C THR A 196 -9.08 -8.56 3.88
N PRO A 197 -9.37 -9.57 4.71
CA PRO A 197 -8.51 -9.89 5.88
C PRO A 197 -7.04 -10.18 5.52
N TRP A 198 -6.68 -10.01 4.25
CA TRP A 198 -5.39 -10.15 3.65
C TRP A 198 -5.14 -8.91 2.78
N ASP A 199 -4.33 -7.98 3.27
CA ASP A 199 -3.69 -6.94 2.46
C ASP A 199 -2.19 -7.22 2.49
N GLN A 200 -1.64 -7.64 1.35
CA GLN A 200 -0.20 -7.91 1.23
C GLN A 200 0.63 -6.62 1.21
N HIS A 201 0.03 -5.47 0.91
CA HIS A 201 0.68 -4.17 0.78
C HIS A 201 0.65 -3.39 2.10
N ALA A 202 -0.29 -3.72 3.00
CA ALA A 202 -0.30 -3.22 4.36
C ALA A 202 0.88 -3.71 5.21
N GLY A 203 1.61 -4.75 4.77
CA GLY A 203 2.64 -5.39 5.59
C GLY A 203 2.00 -6.14 6.75
N ALA A 204 2.16 -7.46 6.75
CA ALA A 204 1.69 -8.37 7.80
C ALA A 204 0.17 -8.45 7.94
N TRP A 205 -0.44 -9.36 7.17
CA TRP A 205 -1.32 -10.29 7.87
C TRP A 205 -0.44 -11.31 8.59
N ASP A 206 -0.36 -11.18 9.90
CA ASP A 206 0.35 -12.06 10.84
C ASP A 206 -0.46 -13.30 11.23
N GLY A 207 -1.72 -13.36 10.80
CA GLY A 207 -2.63 -14.45 11.11
C GLY A 207 -2.31 -15.76 10.38
N SER A 208 -2.70 -16.86 11.02
CA SER A 208 -2.59 -18.21 10.43
C SER A 208 -3.59 -18.43 9.31
N ALA A 209 -3.28 -19.23 8.28
CA ALA A 209 -4.19 -19.57 7.16
C ALA A 209 -5.62 -19.94 7.63
N GLU A 210 -5.72 -20.57 8.80
CA GLU A 210 -6.92 -20.95 9.52
C GLU A 210 -7.77 -19.74 9.97
N GLU A 211 -7.14 -18.66 10.43
CA GLU A 211 -7.81 -17.41 10.77
C GLU A 211 -8.42 -16.73 9.53
N ALA A 212 -7.71 -16.67 8.41
CA ALA A 212 -8.26 -16.09 7.17
C ALA A 212 -9.50 -16.87 6.73
N ALA A 213 -9.42 -18.19 6.76
CA ALA A 213 -10.55 -19.05 6.44
C ALA A 213 -11.72 -18.84 7.42
N SER A 214 -11.45 -18.64 8.70
CA SER A 214 -12.46 -18.34 9.73
C SER A 214 -13.16 -17.00 9.48
N VAL A 215 -12.40 -15.96 9.17
CA VAL A 215 -12.95 -14.62 8.85
C VAL A 215 -13.84 -14.70 7.61
N LEU A 216 -13.40 -15.41 6.57
CA LEU A 216 -14.17 -15.53 5.33
C LEU A 216 -15.48 -16.30 5.56
N ARG A 217 -15.47 -17.39 6.32
CA ARG A 217 -16.70 -18.09 6.75
C ARG A 217 -17.60 -17.19 7.59
N SER A 218 -17.04 -16.32 8.42
CA SER A 218 -17.81 -15.33 9.17
C SER A 218 -18.51 -14.34 8.22
N TRP A 219 -17.80 -13.83 7.22
CA TRP A 219 -18.35 -12.90 6.22
C TRP A 219 -19.43 -13.52 5.34
N GLN A 220 -19.31 -14.81 5.01
CA GLN A 220 -20.37 -15.55 4.33
C GLN A 220 -21.62 -15.65 5.20
N ARG A 221 -21.46 -16.02 6.49
CA ARG A 221 -22.59 -16.16 7.43
C ARG A 221 -23.27 -14.83 7.75
N SER A 222 -22.51 -13.74 7.84
CA SER A 222 -23.06 -12.40 8.09
C SER A 222 -23.70 -11.76 6.86
N GLY A 223 -23.52 -12.35 5.68
CA GLY A 223 -23.98 -11.80 4.41
C GLY A 223 -23.16 -10.60 3.92
N ALA A 224 -21.96 -10.40 4.46
CA ALA A 224 -20.97 -9.44 3.96
C ALA A 224 -20.36 -9.90 2.62
N LEU A 225 -20.28 -11.22 2.41
CA LEU A 225 -20.06 -11.82 1.10
C LEU A 225 -21.39 -12.34 0.56
N VAL A 226 -21.80 -11.81 -0.59
CA VAL A 226 -23.03 -12.19 -1.28
C VAL A 226 -22.69 -13.07 -2.47
N ARG A 227 -23.27 -14.26 -2.46
CA ARG A 227 -23.11 -15.24 -3.54
C ARG A 227 -23.90 -14.80 -4.77
N GLU A 228 -23.25 -14.79 -5.93
CA GLU A 228 -23.90 -14.45 -7.20
C GLU A 228 -24.84 -15.59 -7.67
N PRO A 229 -25.99 -15.27 -8.31
CA PRO A 229 -27.02 -16.24 -8.66
C PRO A 229 -26.67 -17.11 -9.87
N ALA A 230 -25.70 -16.71 -10.70
CA ALA A 230 -25.22 -17.48 -11.84
C ALA A 230 -23.72 -17.28 -12.06
N ARG A 231 -23.08 -18.23 -12.76
CA ARG A 231 -21.70 -18.08 -13.21
C ARG A 231 -21.62 -16.91 -14.21
N ALA A 232 -20.55 -16.14 -14.13
CA ALA A 232 -20.34 -15.00 -15.01
C ALA A 232 -18.85 -14.82 -15.34
N LEU A 233 -18.60 -14.12 -16.42
CA LEU A 233 -17.36 -13.37 -16.59
C LEU A 233 -17.59 -11.96 -16.03
N TYR A 234 -16.55 -11.28 -15.58
CA TYR A 234 -16.70 -9.97 -14.96
C TYR A 234 -15.89 -8.93 -15.72
N ALA A 235 -16.51 -7.84 -16.15
CA ALA A 235 -15.76 -6.66 -16.54
C ALA A 235 -15.33 -5.93 -15.27
N TYR A 236 -14.05 -5.60 -15.18
CA TYR A 236 -13.47 -4.89 -14.06
C TYR A 236 -12.84 -3.59 -14.55
N GLU A 237 -13.10 -2.50 -13.84
CA GLU A 237 -12.49 -1.20 -14.09
C GLU A 237 -11.97 -0.62 -12.78
N GLN A 238 -10.80 -0.01 -12.85
CA GLN A 238 -10.26 0.83 -11.80
C GLN A 238 -9.83 2.17 -12.38
N THR A 239 -10.04 3.25 -11.63
CA THR A 239 -9.73 4.63 -12.02
C THR A 239 -9.36 5.45 -10.79
N GLY A 240 -8.30 6.25 -10.86
CA GLY A 240 -7.92 7.15 -9.76
C GLY A 240 -6.46 7.62 -9.90
N PRO A 241 -5.82 8.04 -8.79
CA PRO A 241 -4.47 8.57 -8.79
C PRO A 241 -3.40 7.64 -9.38
N ARG A 242 -3.58 6.31 -9.27
CA ARG A 242 -2.65 5.31 -9.84
C ARG A 242 -2.96 4.95 -11.30
N GLY A 243 -3.81 5.73 -11.95
CA GLY A 243 -4.22 5.52 -13.33
C GLY A 243 -5.50 4.69 -13.48
N ALA A 244 -5.87 4.50 -14.75
CA ALA A 244 -7.06 3.78 -15.16
C ALA A 244 -6.68 2.44 -15.79
N GLN A 245 -7.38 1.37 -15.39
CA GLN A 245 -7.21 0.06 -16.00
C GLN A 245 -8.54 -0.66 -16.13
N ARG A 246 -8.77 -1.28 -17.30
CA ARG A 246 -9.95 -2.11 -17.56
C ARG A 246 -9.53 -3.50 -18.01
N GLY A 247 -10.19 -4.52 -17.48
CA GLY A 247 -9.91 -5.90 -17.86
C GLY A 247 -11.08 -6.86 -17.63
N LEU A 248 -10.89 -8.08 -18.08
CA LEU A 248 -11.78 -9.22 -17.89
C LEU A 248 -11.30 -10.04 -16.69
N LEU A 249 -12.14 -10.18 -15.67
CA LEU A 249 -11.91 -11.07 -14.55
C LEU A 249 -12.65 -12.40 -14.77
N ALA A 250 -11.89 -13.49 -14.74
CA ALA A 250 -12.36 -14.83 -15.08
C ALA A 250 -11.59 -15.92 -14.30
N ALA A 251 -12.09 -17.16 -14.34
CA ALA A 251 -11.32 -18.32 -13.90
C ALA A 251 -10.37 -18.73 -15.04
N VAL A 252 -9.07 -18.62 -14.80
CA VAL A 252 -8.00 -18.91 -15.76
C VAL A 252 -7.48 -20.32 -15.53
N HIS A 253 -7.52 -21.16 -16.57
CA HIS A 253 -7.01 -22.52 -16.48
C HIS A 253 -5.50 -22.53 -16.25
N LEU A 254 -5.00 -23.39 -15.35
CA LEU A 254 -3.59 -23.40 -14.94
C LEU A 254 -2.62 -23.88 -16.02
N ASP A 255 -3.11 -24.58 -17.05
CA ASP A 255 -2.32 -24.96 -18.24
C ASP A 255 -2.41 -23.94 -19.39
N SER A 256 -3.03 -22.78 -19.13
CA SER A 256 -3.01 -21.65 -20.05
C SER A 256 -1.58 -21.24 -20.41
N ARG A 257 -1.41 -20.68 -21.60
CA ARG A 257 -0.13 -20.15 -22.05
C ARG A 257 0.19 -18.80 -21.40
N LEU A 258 0.62 -18.86 -20.14
CA LEU A 258 1.08 -17.70 -19.37
C LEU A 258 2.60 -17.56 -19.49
N LEU A 259 3.09 -16.34 -19.68
CA LEU A 259 4.51 -16.01 -19.86
C LEU A 259 5.03 -15.35 -18.56
N PRO A 260 5.65 -16.12 -17.65
CA PRO A 260 6.29 -15.56 -16.46
C PRO A 260 7.66 -14.96 -16.81
N HIS A 261 8.05 -13.91 -16.09
CA HIS A 261 9.32 -13.19 -16.27
C HIS A 261 10.17 -13.06 -15.00
N GLU A 262 9.67 -13.57 -13.86
CA GLU A 262 10.38 -13.57 -12.58
C GLU A 262 10.41 -14.96 -11.94
N ASP A 263 11.44 -15.21 -11.15
CA ASP A 263 11.53 -16.38 -10.28
C ASP A 263 10.70 -16.22 -9.00
N VAL A 264 10.28 -17.36 -8.46
CA VAL A 264 9.42 -17.44 -7.27
C VAL A 264 10.24 -17.88 -6.07
N ILE A 265 10.06 -17.20 -4.94
CA ILE A 265 10.58 -17.61 -3.64
C ILE A 265 9.72 -18.78 -3.13
N PRO A 266 10.31 -19.99 -2.90
CA PRO A 266 9.53 -21.18 -2.53
C PRO A 266 8.75 -21.04 -1.23
N SER A 267 9.33 -20.44 -0.19
CA SER A 267 8.66 -20.25 1.11
C SER A 267 7.38 -19.40 0.99
N ARG A 268 7.43 -18.31 0.22
CA ARG A 268 6.26 -17.46 -0.05
C ARG A 268 5.18 -18.19 -0.84
N ALA A 269 5.56 -18.99 -1.84
CA ALA A 269 4.61 -19.80 -2.60
C ALA A 269 3.93 -20.88 -1.72
N ASN A 270 4.69 -21.53 -0.84
CA ASN A 270 4.15 -22.51 0.11
C ASN A 270 3.16 -21.87 1.10
N GLY A 271 3.48 -20.68 1.63
CA GLY A 271 2.57 -19.94 2.51
C GLY A 271 1.23 -19.61 1.82
N ILE A 272 1.28 -19.10 0.58
CA ILE A 272 0.08 -18.87 -0.24
C ILE A 272 -0.67 -20.18 -0.51
N GLY A 273 0.06 -21.27 -0.79
CA GLY A 273 -0.51 -22.60 -0.99
C GLY A 273 -1.35 -23.07 0.19
N ARG A 274 -0.84 -22.90 1.42
CA ARG A 274 -1.57 -23.23 2.65
C ARG A 274 -2.84 -22.39 2.81
N VAL A 275 -2.79 -21.11 2.47
CA VAL A 275 -3.98 -20.23 2.50
C VAL A 275 -5.02 -20.67 1.46
N LEU A 276 -4.60 -21.01 0.24
CA LEU A 276 -5.50 -21.53 -0.80
C LEU A 276 -6.14 -22.86 -0.38
N GLU A 277 -5.36 -23.74 0.26
CA GLU A 277 -5.80 -25.05 0.72
C GLU A 277 -6.82 -24.94 1.86
N VAL A 278 -6.50 -24.20 2.92
CA VAL A 278 -7.33 -24.06 4.12
C VAL A 278 -8.54 -23.15 3.86
N GLY A 279 -8.34 -22.07 3.11
CA GLY A 279 -9.38 -21.10 2.76
C GLY A 279 -10.31 -21.58 1.65
N ARG A 280 -9.87 -22.53 0.82
CA ARG A 280 -10.62 -23.05 -0.34
C ARG A 280 -11.13 -21.94 -1.27
N LEU A 281 -10.31 -20.91 -1.52
CA LEU A 281 -10.67 -19.77 -2.37
C LEU A 281 -9.46 -19.05 -2.96
N ASN A 282 -9.69 -18.32 -4.04
CA ASN A 282 -8.72 -17.37 -4.59
C ASN A 282 -8.99 -15.98 -4.02
N LEU A 283 -8.07 -15.50 -3.16
CA LEU A 283 -8.17 -14.19 -2.50
C LEU A 283 -8.02 -13.03 -3.49
N GLU A 284 -7.08 -13.20 -4.42
CA GLU A 284 -6.69 -12.16 -5.35
C GLU A 284 -6.47 -12.76 -6.75
N PRO A 285 -6.88 -12.05 -7.80
CA PRO A 285 -6.61 -12.49 -9.15
C PRO A 285 -5.15 -12.27 -9.53
N LEU A 286 -4.64 -13.12 -10.42
CA LEU A 286 -3.44 -12.82 -11.20
C LEU A 286 -3.67 -11.55 -12.03
N LEU A 287 -2.63 -10.75 -12.25
CA LEU A 287 -2.67 -9.69 -13.25
C LEU A 287 -2.03 -10.19 -14.54
N LEU A 288 -2.82 -10.22 -15.62
CA LEU A 288 -2.42 -10.79 -16.90
C LEU A 288 -2.54 -9.72 -18.00
N GLY A 289 -1.47 -9.50 -18.75
CA GLY A 289 -1.46 -8.62 -19.91
C GLY A 289 -1.56 -9.44 -21.20
N TYR A 290 -2.47 -9.10 -22.10
CA TYR A 290 -2.56 -9.71 -23.43
C TYR A 290 -2.74 -8.63 -24.50
N SER A 291 -2.56 -8.99 -25.77
CA SER A 291 -2.85 -8.11 -26.90
C SER A 291 -3.94 -8.73 -27.76
N GLY A 292 -5.14 -8.18 -27.65
CA GLY A 292 -6.36 -8.73 -28.24
C GLY A 292 -6.54 -8.37 -29.72
N GLY A 293 -7.52 -9.02 -30.35
CA GLY A 293 -8.09 -8.59 -31.65
C GLY A 293 -9.26 -7.62 -31.50
N GLY A 294 -9.56 -7.19 -30.27
CA GLY A 294 -10.59 -6.19 -29.94
C GLY A 294 -11.98 -6.73 -29.61
N ARG A 295 -12.26 -8.03 -29.77
CA ARG A 295 -13.60 -8.60 -29.50
C ARG A 295 -13.94 -8.57 -28.01
N THR A 296 -13.04 -9.06 -27.17
CA THR A 296 -13.17 -9.02 -25.70
C THR A 296 -13.36 -7.59 -25.24
N ALA A 297 -12.58 -6.65 -25.77
CA ALA A 297 -12.71 -5.25 -25.43
C ALA A 297 -14.09 -4.68 -25.78
N ALA A 298 -14.69 -5.05 -26.93
CA ALA A 298 -16.04 -4.63 -27.27
C ALA A 298 -17.09 -5.14 -26.27
N HIS A 299 -16.95 -6.38 -25.77
CA HIS A 299 -17.82 -6.91 -24.71
C HIS A 299 -17.64 -6.19 -23.38
N LEU A 300 -16.40 -5.84 -23.02
CA LEU A 300 -16.12 -5.02 -21.83
C LEU A 300 -16.75 -3.62 -21.98
N ASP A 301 -16.58 -2.97 -23.12
CA ASP A 301 -17.18 -1.65 -23.41
C ASP A 301 -18.71 -1.68 -23.34
N ALA A 302 -19.34 -2.74 -23.85
CA ALA A 302 -20.77 -2.95 -23.76
C ALA A 302 -21.24 -3.17 -22.32
N ALA A 303 -20.49 -3.94 -21.51
CA ALA A 303 -20.79 -4.16 -20.11
C ALA A 303 -20.74 -2.86 -19.29
N THR A 304 -19.71 -2.02 -19.52
CA THR A 304 -19.51 -0.77 -18.77
C THR A 304 -20.55 0.33 -19.05
N ARG A 305 -21.39 0.17 -20.09
CA ARG A 305 -22.53 1.06 -20.36
C ARG A 305 -23.72 0.82 -19.43
N ARG A 306 -23.71 -0.29 -18.68
CA ARG A 306 -24.75 -0.64 -17.70
C ARG A 306 -24.36 -0.17 -16.31
N THR A 307 -25.28 -0.21 -15.36
CA THR A 307 -24.97 0.04 -13.95
C THR A 307 -24.01 -1.04 -13.42
N PRO A 308 -22.94 -0.68 -12.69
CA PRO A 308 -22.04 -1.65 -12.07
C PRO A 308 -22.78 -2.50 -11.03
N ALA A 309 -22.38 -3.77 -10.94
CA ALA A 309 -22.84 -4.68 -9.90
C ALA A 309 -22.17 -4.39 -8.55
N SER A 310 -20.97 -3.79 -8.58
CA SER A 310 -20.24 -3.30 -7.40
C SER A 310 -19.49 -2.04 -7.75
N GLU A 311 -19.44 -1.10 -6.80
CA GLU A 311 -18.56 0.05 -6.84
C GLU A 311 -17.97 0.28 -5.45
N VAL A 312 -16.65 0.46 -5.39
CA VAL A 312 -15.89 0.67 -4.14
C VAL A 312 -14.87 1.78 -4.40
N LEU A 313 -14.77 2.75 -3.50
CA LEU A 313 -13.64 3.68 -3.44
C LEU A 313 -12.70 3.16 -2.35
N ALA A 314 -11.50 2.74 -2.73
CA ALA A 314 -10.48 2.29 -1.80
C ALA A 314 -9.81 3.48 -1.11
N SER A 315 -9.17 3.22 0.03
CA SER A 315 -8.47 4.22 0.85
C SER A 315 -7.30 4.88 0.12
N ASP A 316 -6.80 4.25 -0.95
CA ASP A 316 -5.78 4.78 -1.83
C ASP A 316 -6.31 5.75 -2.92
N GLY A 317 -7.59 6.11 -2.85
CA GLY A 317 -8.26 6.96 -3.82
C GLY A 317 -8.61 6.27 -5.14
N GLN A 318 -8.30 4.97 -5.32
CA GLN A 318 -8.72 4.22 -6.50
C GLN A 318 -10.20 3.83 -6.39
N ARG A 319 -10.95 4.18 -7.42
CA ARG A 319 -12.34 3.72 -7.59
C ARG A 319 -12.35 2.44 -8.40
N HIS A 320 -12.96 1.40 -7.86
CA HIS A 320 -13.10 0.08 -8.45
C HIS A 320 -14.55 -0.22 -8.78
N ARG A 321 -14.80 -0.70 -10.01
CA ARG A 321 -16.14 -1.03 -10.51
C ARG A 321 -16.14 -2.40 -11.18
N LEU A 322 -17.22 -3.14 -10.98
CA LEU A 322 -17.38 -4.51 -11.47
C LEU A 322 -18.74 -4.68 -12.15
N TRP A 323 -18.77 -5.27 -13.35
CA TRP A 323 -19.99 -5.61 -14.08
C TRP A 323 -20.02 -7.09 -14.41
N ARG A 324 -21.21 -7.69 -14.34
CA ARG A 324 -21.42 -9.10 -14.70
C ARG A 324 -21.72 -9.21 -16.18
N ILE A 325 -21.02 -10.12 -16.84
CA ILE A 325 -21.31 -10.59 -18.20
C ILE A 325 -21.88 -12.00 -18.03
N THR A 326 -23.17 -12.18 -18.25
CA THR A 326 -23.88 -13.48 -18.11
C THR A 326 -24.36 -14.04 -19.45
N ASP A 327 -24.18 -13.30 -20.54
CA ASP A 327 -24.57 -13.72 -21.88
C ASP A 327 -23.64 -14.84 -22.38
N GLN A 328 -24.22 -15.97 -22.77
CA GLN A 328 -23.47 -17.15 -23.21
C GLN A 328 -22.78 -16.92 -24.56
N ALA A 329 -23.36 -16.10 -25.43
CA ALA A 329 -22.73 -15.74 -26.71
C ALA A 329 -21.46 -14.91 -26.46
N ALA A 330 -21.53 -13.90 -25.58
CA ALA A 330 -20.37 -13.14 -25.13
C ALA A 330 -19.30 -14.04 -24.49
N HIS A 331 -19.68 -14.99 -23.63
CA HIS A 331 -18.73 -15.94 -23.03
C HIS A 331 -17.98 -16.75 -24.09
N SER A 332 -18.71 -17.29 -25.07
CA SER A 332 -18.13 -18.09 -26.15
C SER A 332 -17.17 -17.28 -27.02
N ASP A 333 -17.54 -16.05 -27.37
CA ASP A 333 -16.72 -15.18 -28.22
C ASP A 333 -15.42 -14.75 -27.52
N ILE A 334 -15.52 -14.30 -26.26
CA ILE A 334 -14.37 -13.96 -25.42
C ILE A 334 -13.42 -15.16 -25.26
N THR A 335 -13.96 -16.33 -24.90
CA THR A 335 -13.17 -17.55 -24.71
C THR A 335 -12.48 -17.98 -26.01
N THR A 336 -13.18 -17.88 -27.14
CA THR A 336 -12.63 -18.20 -28.47
C THR A 336 -11.47 -17.30 -28.84
N GLU A 337 -11.57 -15.99 -28.56
CA GLU A 337 -10.47 -15.05 -28.79
C GLU A 337 -9.26 -15.39 -27.93
N LEU A 338 -9.45 -15.47 -26.60
CA LEU A 338 -8.35 -15.58 -25.65
C LEU A 338 -7.68 -16.95 -25.68
N SER A 339 -8.39 -18.01 -26.08
CA SER A 339 -7.81 -19.36 -26.26
C SER A 339 -6.66 -19.43 -27.27
N ARG A 340 -6.49 -18.40 -28.11
CA ARG A 340 -5.45 -18.32 -29.16
C ARG A 340 -4.32 -17.35 -28.83
N ILE A 341 -4.46 -16.58 -27.76
CA ILE A 341 -3.56 -15.47 -27.42
C ILE A 341 -2.85 -15.79 -26.11
N PRO A 342 -1.50 -15.79 -26.05
CA PRO A 342 -0.79 -15.92 -24.79
C PRO A 342 -0.96 -14.66 -23.93
N ALA A 343 -0.81 -14.80 -22.61
CA ALA A 343 -0.82 -13.66 -21.70
C ALA A 343 0.48 -13.58 -20.90
N PHE A 344 1.01 -12.38 -20.76
CA PHE A 344 2.11 -12.06 -19.88
C PHE A 344 1.63 -12.05 -18.42
N LEU A 345 2.33 -12.76 -17.54
CA LEU A 345 2.01 -12.79 -16.11
C LEU A 345 2.62 -11.56 -15.45
N ALA A 346 1.90 -10.44 -15.45
CA ALA A 346 2.38 -9.18 -14.90
C ALA A 346 2.52 -9.22 -13.37
N ASP A 347 1.59 -9.87 -12.67
CA ASP A 347 1.69 -10.07 -11.22
C ASP A 347 1.04 -11.39 -10.79
N GLY A 348 1.59 -11.98 -9.71
CA GLY A 348 1.08 -13.21 -9.11
C GLY A 348 1.83 -14.50 -9.42
N HIS A 349 3.13 -14.43 -9.74
CA HIS A 349 3.98 -15.62 -9.97
C HIS A 349 3.93 -16.62 -8.81
N HIS A 350 4.01 -16.14 -7.56
CA HIS A 350 3.88 -17.00 -6.38
C HIS A 350 2.48 -17.63 -6.27
N ARG A 351 1.41 -16.88 -6.56
CA ARG A 351 0.02 -17.36 -6.54
C ARG A 351 -0.22 -18.42 -7.60
N TRP A 352 0.32 -18.23 -8.81
CA TRP A 352 0.23 -19.20 -9.89
C TRP A 352 0.98 -20.50 -9.55
N VAL A 353 2.20 -20.41 -9.02
CA VAL A 353 2.96 -21.59 -8.58
C VAL A 353 2.24 -22.31 -7.44
N ALA A 354 1.73 -21.59 -6.45
CA ALA A 354 0.96 -22.14 -5.33
C ALA A 354 -0.29 -22.90 -5.79
N ALA A 355 -1.07 -22.33 -6.71
CA ALA A 355 -2.25 -23.00 -7.26
C ALA A 355 -1.89 -24.27 -8.05
N ARG A 356 -0.81 -24.26 -8.83
CA ARG A 356 -0.33 -25.46 -9.52
C ARG A 356 0.14 -26.56 -8.56
N GLN A 357 0.75 -26.18 -7.43
CA GLN A 357 1.14 -27.12 -6.38
C GLN A 357 -0.09 -27.75 -5.73
N LEU A 358 -1.08 -26.94 -5.34
CA LEU A 358 -2.35 -27.42 -4.78
C LEU A 358 -3.06 -28.38 -5.75
N ARG A 359 -3.16 -28.02 -7.04
CA ARG A 359 -3.72 -28.91 -8.08
C ARG A 359 -3.01 -30.27 -8.11
N ARG A 360 -1.68 -30.28 -8.12
CA ARG A 360 -0.90 -31.52 -8.15
C ARG A 360 -1.19 -32.41 -6.94
N CYS A 361 -1.27 -31.84 -5.74
CA CYS A 361 -1.62 -32.58 -4.53
C CYS A 361 -3.04 -33.17 -4.65
N LEU A 362 -4.04 -32.37 -5.03
CA LEU A 362 -5.42 -32.84 -5.16
C LEU A 362 -5.59 -33.93 -6.24
N HIS A 363 -4.84 -33.85 -7.35
CA HIS A 363 -4.84 -34.90 -8.37
C HIS A 363 -4.16 -36.18 -7.87
N ALA A 364 -3.06 -36.06 -7.11
CA ALA A 364 -2.41 -37.20 -6.49
C ALA A 364 -3.31 -37.90 -5.45
N ASP A 365 -4.14 -37.13 -4.75
CA ASP A 365 -5.17 -37.63 -3.82
C ASP A 365 -6.41 -38.22 -4.54
N GLY A 366 -6.39 -38.33 -5.87
CA GLY A 366 -7.45 -38.94 -6.66
C GLY A 366 -8.69 -38.07 -6.88
N ARG A 367 -8.63 -36.77 -6.58
CA ARG A 367 -9.78 -35.86 -6.76
C ARG A 367 -10.11 -35.56 -8.22
N GLY A 368 -9.20 -35.85 -9.15
CA GLY A 368 -9.38 -35.63 -10.58
C GLY A 368 -9.50 -34.14 -10.95
N ALA A 369 -10.07 -33.86 -12.13
CA ALA A 369 -10.31 -32.49 -12.60
C ALA A 369 -11.37 -31.78 -11.74
N GLY A 370 -11.22 -30.47 -11.54
CA GLY A 370 -12.14 -29.69 -10.71
C GLY A 370 -11.82 -28.19 -10.64
N PRO A 371 -12.46 -27.46 -9.72
CA PRO A 371 -12.25 -26.02 -9.54
C PRO A 371 -10.80 -25.60 -9.31
N TRP A 372 -9.97 -26.49 -8.76
CA TRP A 372 -8.54 -26.29 -8.53
C TRP A 372 -7.68 -26.31 -9.80
N ASP A 373 -8.25 -26.67 -10.95
CA ASP A 373 -7.59 -26.52 -12.26
C ASP A 373 -7.53 -25.07 -12.74
N TYR A 374 -8.20 -24.16 -12.03
CA TYR A 374 -8.30 -22.76 -12.37
C TYR A 374 -7.76 -21.86 -11.25
N ILE A 375 -7.44 -20.63 -11.60
CA ILE A 375 -7.13 -19.54 -10.66
C ILE A 375 -7.80 -18.25 -11.16
N SER A 376 -8.31 -17.41 -10.27
CA SER A 376 -8.81 -16.09 -10.66
C SER A 376 -7.72 -15.28 -11.37
N GLY A 377 -8.06 -14.62 -12.47
CA GLY A 377 -7.15 -13.77 -13.22
C GLY A 377 -7.87 -12.58 -13.85
N LEU A 378 -7.26 -11.39 -13.74
CA LEU A 378 -7.65 -10.17 -14.43
C LEU A 378 -6.81 -10.04 -15.71
N LEU A 379 -7.46 -10.23 -16.86
CA LEU A 379 -6.88 -10.08 -18.18
C LEU A 379 -7.10 -8.67 -18.72
N VAL A 380 -6.02 -7.94 -18.97
CA VAL A 380 -6.04 -6.57 -19.47
C VAL A 380 -5.47 -6.56 -20.89
N ASP A 381 -6.22 -5.95 -21.80
CA ASP A 381 -5.71 -5.66 -23.14
C ASP A 381 -4.74 -4.48 -23.06
N VAL A 382 -3.45 -4.77 -23.13
CA VAL A 382 -2.38 -3.78 -22.92
C VAL A 382 -2.31 -2.76 -24.06
N GLN A 383 -2.93 -3.03 -25.21
CA GLN A 383 -3.02 -2.07 -26.31
C GLN A 383 -4.08 -0.99 -26.04
N ARG A 384 -5.12 -1.32 -25.28
CA ARG A 384 -6.21 -0.40 -24.93
C ARG A 384 -6.04 0.24 -23.56
N SER A 385 -5.46 -0.52 -22.64
CA SER A 385 -5.26 -0.14 -21.25
C SER A 385 -3.82 -0.47 -20.86
N PRO A 386 -2.83 0.33 -21.31
CA PRO A 386 -1.43 0.07 -21.02
C PRO A 386 -1.20 -0.05 -19.52
N MET A 387 -0.51 -1.12 -19.09
CA MET A 387 -0.10 -1.24 -17.71
C MET A 387 1.11 -0.36 -17.45
N ALA A 388 1.12 0.18 -16.24
CA ALA A 388 2.20 0.94 -15.67
C ALA A 388 3.29 0.01 -15.14
N LEU A 389 4.56 0.23 -15.50
CA LEU A 389 5.71 -0.40 -14.87
C LEU A 389 6.44 0.59 -13.96
N SER A 390 6.42 0.33 -12.65
CA SER A 390 7.09 1.10 -11.62
C SER A 390 8.43 0.45 -11.20
N PRO A 391 9.41 1.25 -10.75
CA PRO A 391 10.65 0.73 -10.18
C PRO A 391 10.40 0.02 -8.85
N VAL A 392 11.32 -0.89 -8.47
CA VAL A 392 11.38 -1.47 -7.13
C VAL A 392 12.74 -1.15 -6.55
N HIS A 393 12.79 -0.42 -5.43
CA HIS A 393 14.01 0.03 -4.79
C HIS A 393 14.61 -1.06 -3.89
N ARG A 394 15.92 -0.99 -3.66
CA ARG A 394 16.64 -1.97 -2.83
C ARG A 394 17.01 -1.32 -1.51
N LEU A 395 16.73 -2.01 -0.42
CA LEU A 395 17.13 -1.64 0.92
C LEU A 395 18.12 -2.68 1.41
N LEU A 396 19.28 -2.21 1.85
CA LEU A 396 20.42 -3.04 2.28
C LEU A 396 20.77 -2.62 3.72
N PRO A 397 20.07 -3.18 4.73
CA PRO A 397 20.12 -2.69 6.10
C PRO A 397 21.48 -2.90 6.76
N HIS A 398 22.22 -3.93 6.33
CA HIS A 398 23.49 -4.33 6.94
C HIS A 398 24.74 -3.78 6.24
N VAL A 399 24.56 -2.97 5.19
CA VAL A 399 25.67 -2.39 4.44
C VAL A 399 26.13 -1.08 5.05
N ASN A 400 27.42 -0.97 5.36
CA ASN A 400 28.01 0.27 5.84
C ASN A 400 28.05 1.34 4.72
N PRO A 401 27.42 2.52 4.89
CA PRO A 401 27.33 3.52 3.83
C PRO A 401 28.67 4.04 3.32
N THR A 402 29.61 4.29 4.23
CA THR A 402 30.94 4.81 3.88
C THR A 402 31.75 3.77 3.09
N ALA A 403 31.69 2.51 3.50
CA ALA A 403 32.34 1.42 2.78
C ALA A 403 31.72 1.20 1.38
N ALA A 404 30.39 1.28 1.28
CA ALA A 404 29.67 1.17 0.01
C ALA A 404 30.02 2.30 -0.96
N LEU A 405 30.13 3.54 -0.46
CA LEU A 405 30.55 4.69 -1.26
C LEU A 405 32.01 4.59 -1.71
N ASN A 406 32.92 4.22 -0.80
CA ASN A 406 34.34 4.09 -1.10
C ASN A 406 34.60 3.01 -2.15
N SER A 407 33.95 1.84 -2.02
CA SER A 407 34.03 0.77 -3.02
C SER A 407 33.41 1.20 -4.36
N ALA A 408 32.22 1.81 -4.34
CA ALA A 408 31.56 2.32 -5.55
C ALA A 408 32.40 3.36 -6.30
N ALA A 409 33.12 4.25 -5.58
CA ALA A 409 33.98 5.26 -6.18
C ALA A 409 35.14 4.69 -7.01
N THR A 410 35.52 3.42 -6.77
CA THR A 410 36.56 2.75 -7.57
C THR A 410 36.07 2.27 -8.94
N ARG A 411 34.75 2.12 -9.12
CA ARG A 411 34.14 1.53 -10.33
C ARG A 411 33.13 2.43 -11.02
N PHE A 412 32.62 3.46 -10.34
CA PHE A 412 31.60 4.39 -10.83
C PHE A 412 32.08 5.82 -10.63
N ARG A 413 31.61 6.71 -11.52
CA ARG A 413 31.65 8.14 -11.26
C ARG A 413 30.54 8.48 -10.26
N ILE A 414 30.93 9.08 -9.13
CA ILE A 414 30.00 9.46 -8.07
C ILE A 414 29.82 10.98 -8.05
N ALA A 415 28.57 11.43 -8.05
CA ALA A 415 28.21 12.83 -7.83
C ALA A 415 27.25 12.95 -6.65
N ARG A 416 27.60 13.77 -5.65
CA ARG A 416 26.69 14.08 -4.55
C ARG A 416 25.47 14.86 -5.08
N LEU A 417 24.27 14.40 -4.72
CA LEU A 417 23.03 15.07 -5.07
C LEU A 417 22.65 16.12 -4.01
N ARG A 418 22.00 17.19 -4.48
CA ARG A 418 21.39 18.25 -3.67
C ARG A 418 19.88 18.27 -3.96
N GLY A 419 19.10 18.89 -3.09
CA GLY A 419 17.63 18.93 -3.21
C GLY A 419 16.96 17.74 -2.54
N GLY A 420 15.67 17.54 -2.81
CA GLY A 420 14.85 16.47 -2.24
C GLY A 420 14.74 15.26 -3.16
N LEU A 421 13.89 14.32 -2.76
CA LEU A 421 13.67 13.07 -3.47
C LEU A 421 13.23 13.28 -4.92
N ILE A 422 12.37 14.26 -5.18
CA ILE A 422 11.87 14.61 -6.51
C ILE A 422 13.05 14.96 -7.45
N GLU A 423 13.98 15.81 -7.02
CA GLU A 423 15.18 16.13 -7.80
C GLU A 423 16.06 14.89 -8.02
N TRP A 424 16.23 14.04 -7.01
CA TRP A 424 17.06 12.84 -7.12
C TRP A 424 16.49 11.87 -8.14
N LEU A 425 15.17 11.61 -8.10
CA LEU A 425 14.47 10.75 -9.05
C LEU A 425 14.49 11.33 -10.47
N ARG A 426 14.38 12.65 -10.62
CA ARG A 426 14.48 13.32 -11.92
C ARG A 426 15.88 13.14 -12.52
N VAL A 427 16.94 13.37 -11.74
CA VAL A 427 18.32 13.20 -12.19
C VAL A 427 18.61 11.74 -12.52
N LEU A 428 18.14 10.80 -11.69
CA LEU A 428 18.23 9.37 -11.95
C LEU A 428 17.62 9.00 -13.30
N ARG A 429 16.37 9.43 -13.56
CA ARG A 429 15.66 9.17 -14.81
C ARG A 429 16.41 9.68 -16.04
N GLN A 430 16.90 10.91 -16.01
CA GLN A 430 17.64 11.50 -17.13
C GLN A 430 18.90 10.71 -17.49
N ASN A 431 19.67 10.26 -16.49
CA ASN A 431 20.89 9.49 -16.74
C ASN A 431 20.58 8.04 -17.14
N ALA A 432 19.58 7.43 -16.49
CA ALA A 432 19.11 6.08 -16.75
C ALA A 432 18.60 5.84 -18.18
N GLN A 433 18.28 6.89 -18.95
CA GLN A 433 17.88 6.80 -20.36
C GLN A 433 19.06 6.48 -21.29
N HIS A 434 20.29 6.82 -20.90
CA HIS A 434 21.46 6.72 -21.78
C HIS A 434 22.53 5.77 -21.24
N ALA A 435 22.64 5.64 -19.92
CA ALA A 435 23.65 4.83 -19.25
C ALA A 435 23.09 4.11 -18.02
N ILE A 436 23.92 3.26 -17.40
CA ILE A 436 23.62 2.68 -16.09
C ILE A 436 23.73 3.79 -15.05
N ALA A 437 22.66 3.97 -14.26
CA ALA A 437 22.56 5.01 -13.26
C ALA A 437 21.77 4.52 -12.04
N PHE A 438 22.30 4.79 -10.85
CA PHE A 438 21.63 4.51 -9.58
C PHE A 438 21.72 5.72 -8.67
N VAL A 439 20.74 5.88 -7.76
CA VAL A 439 20.89 6.80 -6.63
C VAL A 439 21.06 5.98 -5.37
N LEU A 440 22.25 6.12 -4.77
CA LEU A 440 22.56 5.56 -3.47
C LEU A 440 22.16 6.58 -2.40
N VAL A 441 21.20 6.21 -1.56
CA VAL A 441 20.74 7.01 -0.42
C VAL A 441 21.34 6.41 0.85
N THR A 442 21.88 7.29 1.67
CA THR A 442 22.37 7.02 3.02
C THR A 442 21.50 7.80 4.01
N GLY A 443 21.66 7.58 5.32
CA GLY A 443 20.81 8.22 6.34
C GLY A 443 20.80 9.77 6.33
N ARG A 444 21.71 10.45 5.62
CA ARG A 444 21.73 11.92 5.52
C ARG A 444 21.94 12.48 4.12
N GLU A 445 22.38 11.65 3.17
CA GLU A 445 22.94 12.11 1.91
C GLU A 445 22.58 11.16 0.78
N ALA A 446 22.41 11.70 -0.43
CA ALA A 446 22.17 10.94 -1.65
C ALA A 446 23.28 11.17 -2.67
N PHE A 447 23.64 10.11 -3.39
CA PHE A 447 24.74 10.08 -4.35
C PHE A 447 24.29 9.42 -5.64
N LEU A 448 24.55 10.07 -6.77
CA LEU A 448 24.35 9.51 -8.09
C LEU A 448 25.57 8.69 -8.50
N LEU A 449 25.37 7.41 -8.78
CA LEU A 449 26.36 6.49 -9.33
C LEU A 449 26.08 6.34 -10.82
N ILE A 450 27.02 6.76 -11.67
CA ILE A 450 26.88 6.75 -13.13
C ILE A 450 28.19 6.34 -13.80
N ASP A 451 28.11 6.07 -15.10
CA ASP A 451 29.25 5.75 -15.96
C ASP A 451 30.15 4.66 -15.36
N PRO A 452 29.63 3.45 -15.09
CA PRO A 452 30.47 2.38 -14.57
C PRO A 452 31.61 2.06 -15.53
N HIS A 453 32.77 1.72 -14.98
CA HIS A 453 33.93 1.26 -15.74
C HIS A 453 33.52 0.05 -16.61
N GLN A 454 33.65 0.19 -17.94
CA GLN A 454 33.16 -0.82 -18.88
C GLN A 454 33.85 -2.18 -18.69
N ALA A 455 35.14 -2.19 -18.37
CA ALA A 455 35.90 -3.41 -18.09
C ALA A 455 35.33 -4.17 -16.89
N PHE A 456 34.96 -3.46 -15.82
CA PHE A 456 34.33 -4.04 -14.64
C PHE A 456 32.98 -4.67 -14.98
N VAL A 457 32.08 -3.92 -15.63
CA VAL A 457 30.76 -4.45 -16.00
C VAL A 457 30.87 -5.66 -16.93
N ALA A 458 31.79 -5.62 -17.89
CA ALA A 458 32.02 -6.73 -18.81
C ALA A 458 32.57 -7.98 -18.10
N GLU A 459 33.42 -7.81 -17.09
CA GLU A 459 33.95 -8.88 -16.27
C GLU A 459 32.87 -9.55 -15.42
N GLU A 460 32.13 -8.76 -14.64
CA GLU A 460 31.10 -9.31 -13.73
C GLU A 460 29.92 -9.93 -14.48
N LEU A 461 29.55 -9.35 -15.63
CA LEU A 461 28.44 -9.85 -16.43
C LEU A 461 28.85 -10.88 -17.48
N ARG A 462 30.09 -11.40 -17.42
CA ARG A 462 30.60 -12.39 -18.40
C ARG A 462 29.71 -13.62 -18.50
N ARG A 463 29.16 -14.08 -17.37
CA ARG A 463 28.27 -15.25 -17.28
C ARG A 463 26.79 -14.92 -17.50
N VAL A 464 26.43 -13.64 -17.52
CA VAL A 464 25.06 -13.19 -17.75
C VAL A 464 24.76 -13.26 -19.25
N PRO A 465 23.55 -13.71 -19.67
CA PRO A 465 23.15 -13.70 -21.08
C PRO A 465 23.18 -12.29 -21.68
N ALA A 466 23.61 -12.18 -22.95
CA ALA A 466 23.82 -10.88 -23.63
C ALA A 466 22.59 -9.95 -23.57
N ALA A 467 21.38 -10.52 -23.66
CA ALA A 467 20.12 -9.77 -23.60
C ALA A 467 19.89 -9.05 -22.26
N LEU A 468 20.49 -9.51 -21.16
CA LEU A 468 20.33 -8.94 -19.83
C LEU A 468 21.49 -8.04 -19.41
N ARG A 469 22.64 -8.10 -20.10
CA ARG A 469 23.87 -7.38 -19.67
C ARG A 469 23.74 -5.86 -19.63
N ARG A 470 22.77 -5.30 -20.37
CA ARG A 470 22.51 -3.85 -20.43
C ARG A 470 21.41 -3.39 -19.47
N MET A 471 20.75 -4.33 -18.78
CA MET A 471 19.68 -4.00 -17.86
C MET A 471 20.26 -3.43 -16.56
N GLN A 472 19.69 -2.30 -16.13
CA GLN A 472 20.09 -1.65 -14.88
C GLN A 472 20.04 -2.59 -13.69
N LEU A 473 18.98 -3.39 -13.59
CA LEU A 473 18.78 -4.30 -12.47
C LEU A 473 19.77 -5.46 -12.46
N THR A 474 20.16 -5.93 -13.64
CA THR A 474 21.16 -6.99 -13.77
C THR A 474 22.54 -6.48 -13.37
N VAL A 475 22.91 -5.26 -13.78
CA VAL A 475 24.15 -4.61 -13.31
C VAL A 475 24.12 -4.39 -11.80
N LEU A 476 22.99 -3.89 -11.28
CA LEU A 476 22.81 -3.65 -9.84
C LEU A 476 23.04 -4.93 -9.03
N HIS A 477 22.33 -6.02 -9.35
CA HIS A 477 22.42 -7.24 -8.56
C HIS A 477 23.80 -7.92 -8.70
N ALA A 478 24.25 -8.20 -9.93
CA ALA A 478 25.45 -8.99 -10.14
C ALA A 478 26.75 -8.22 -9.87
N ALA A 479 26.86 -6.98 -10.37
CA ALA A 479 28.10 -6.22 -10.26
C ALA A 479 28.17 -5.41 -8.96
N VAL A 480 27.07 -4.77 -8.54
CA VAL A 480 27.10 -3.83 -7.41
C VAL A 480 26.80 -4.52 -6.08
N ILE A 481 25.64 -5.17 -5.95
CA ILE A 481 25.20 -5.79 -4.68
C ILE A 481 26.07 -7.00 -4.36
N GLU A 482 26.13 -7.97 -5.26
CA GLU A 482 26.84 -9.23 -5.04
C GLU A 482 28.36 -9.04 -5.03
N THR A 483 28.92 -8.42 -6.08
CA THR A 483 30.38 -8.36 -6.22
C THR A 483 31.03 -7.18 -5.49
N LEU A 484 30.53 -5.96 -5.70
CA LEU A 484 31.17 -4.76 -5.15
C LEU A 484 30.94 -4.62 -3.64
N TRP A 485 29.73 -4.94 -3.16
CA TRP A 485 29.37 -4.83 -1.75
C TRP A 485 29.38 -6.17 -1.00
N GLY A 486 29.52 -7.29 -1.70
CA GLY A 486 29.62 -8.61 -1.06
C GLY A 486 28.32 -9.08 -0.42
N VAL A 487 27.17 -8.58 -0.90
CA VAL A 487 25.86 -8.85 -0.30
C VAL A 487 25.18 -9.99 -1.07
N PRO A 488 24.82 -11.11 -0.40
CA PRO A 488 24.11 -12.19 -1.06
C PRO A 488 22.67 -11.78 -1.39
N ASP A 489 22.10 -12.31 -2.47
CA ASP A 489 20.68 -12.09 -2.83
C ASP A 489 19.75 -12.95 -1.97
N SER A 490 19.67 -12.59 -0.69
CA SER A 490 18.89 -13.24 0.35
C SER A 490 17.79 -12.29 0.87
N PRO A 491 16.63 -12.79 1.33
CA PRO A 491 15.60 -11.97 1.93
C PRO A 491 16.03 -11.24 3.23
N GLU A 492 17.10 -11.71 3.89
CA GLU A 492 17.65 -11.10 5.11
C GLU A 492 18.58 -9.92 4.78
N ASP A 493 19.18 -9.94 3.58
CA ASP A 493 20.21 -9.00 3.17
C ASP A 493 19.70 -7.93 2.18
N VAL A 494 18.72 -8.29 1.35
CA VAL A 494 18.14 -7.42 0.32
C VAL A 494 16.63 -7.33 0.49
N HIS A 495 16.19 -6.17 0.94
CA HIS A 495 14.78 -5.82 1.06
C HIS A 495 14.33 -5.03 -0.18
N TYR A 496 13.06 -5.17 -0.55
CA TYR A 496 12.48 -4.55 -1.73
C TYR A 496 11.36 -3.60 -1.33
N GLU A 497 11.41 -2.37 -1.83
CA GLU A 497 10.44 -1.32 -1.51
C GLU A 497 9.94 -0.65 -2.79
N ASP A 498 8.62 -0.65 -3.00
CA ASP A 498 8.00 -0.06 -4.19
C ASP A 498 8.02 1.49 -4.09
N SER A 499 7.95 2.07 -2.89
CA SER A 499 7.92 3.52 -2.70
C SER A 499 9.32 4.13 -2.48
N PRO A 500 9.77 5.08 -3.31
CA PRO A 500 11.06 5.74 -3.10
C PRO A 500 11.08 6.50 -1.76
N THR A 501 9.97 7.12 -1.37
CA THR A 501 9.83 7.83 -0.09
C THR A 501 10.01 6.89 1.09
N ARG A 502 9.32 5.74 1.10
CA ARG A 502 9.49 4.73 2.15
C ARG A 502 10.90 4.16 2.18
N ALA A 503 11.53 3.99 1.02
CA ALA A 503 12.90 3.49 0.94
C ALA A 503 13.89 4.46 1.59
N VAL A 504 13.77 5.76 1.28
CA VAL A 504 14.58 6.82 1.90
C VAL A 504 14.35 6.86 3.42
N ARG A 505 13.09 6.86 3.84
CA ARG A 505 12.72 6.91 5.26
C ARG A 505 13.29 5.75 6.07
N GLN A 506 13.15 4.51 5.57
CA GLN A 506 13.67 3.33 6.25
C GLN A 506 15.19 3.41 6.49
N VAL A 507 15.95 3.96 5.55
CA VAL A 507 17.41 4.13 5.70
C VAL A 507 17.76 5.25 6.67
N GLN A 508 16.95 6.32 6.70
CA GLN A 508 17.13 7.40 7.67
C GLN A 508 16.85 6.94 9.11
N GLU A 509 15.89 6.04 9.27
CA GLU A 509 15.44 5.53 10.57
C GLU A 509 16.29 4.37 11.09
N PHE A 510 16.52 3.35 10.26
CA PHE A 510 17.15 2.08 10.66
C PHE A 510 18.61 1.96 10.23
N GLY A 511 19.12 2.88 9.42
CA GLY A 511 20.47 2.82 8.86
C GLY A 511 20.59 1.92 7.64
N GLY A 512 21.83 1.60 7.25
CA GLY A 512 22.13 0.93 5.99
C GLY A 512 22.11 1.87 4.79
N ILE A 513 21.80 1.33 3.60
CA ILE A 513 21.68 2.11 2.36
C ILE A 513 20.41 1.73 1.58
N ALA A 514 19.91 2.66 0.78
CA ALA A 514 18.89 2.40 -0.24
C ALA A 514 19.47 2.66 -1.62
N VAL A 515 19.12 1.82 -2.59
CA VAL A 515 19.43 2.05 -3.99
C VAL A 515 18.13 2.33 -4.74
N LEU A 516 17.95 3.58 -5.12
CA LEU A 516 16.86 3.98 -6.00
C LEU A 516 17.26 3.68 -7.46
N VAL A 517 16.31 3.13 -8.20
CA VAL A 517 16.49 2.65 -9.57
C VAL A 517 15.43 3.27 -10.47
N ALA A 518 15.75 3.42 -11.75
CA ALA A 518 14.74 3.77 -12.75
C ALA A 518 13.92 2.53 -13.13
N PRO A 519 12.67 2.70 -13.59
CA PRO A 519 11.86 1.59 -14.09
C PRO A 519 12.57 0.87 -15.25
N PRO A 520 12.43 -0.47 -15.37
CA PRO A 520 12.95 -1.20 -16.52
C PRO A 520 12.36 -0.68 -17.83
N ARG A 521 13.14 -0.73 -18.92
CA ARG A 521 12.61 -0.33 -20.23
C ARG A 521 11.78 -1.45 -20.81
N GLN A 522 10.74 -1.08 -21.56
CA GLN A 522 9.88 -2.02 -22.28
C GLN A 522 10.69 -2.96 -23.18
N ALA A 523 11.66 -2.41 -23.92
CA ALA A 523 12.54 -3.19 -24.80
C ALA A 523 13.35 -4.24 -24.05
N ASP A 524 13.79 -3.95 -22.82
CA ASP A 524 14.55 -4.90 -22.00
C ASP A 524 13.66 -6.09 -21.59
N LEU A 525 12.42 -5.82 -21.20
CA LEU A 525 11.44 -6.87 -20.87
C LEU A 525 11.09 -7.73 -22.08
N GLN A 526 10.89 -7.12 -23.26
CA GLN A 526 10.63 -7.84 -24.51
C GLN A 526 11.79 -8.76 -24.88
N ASN A 527 13.01 -8.24 -24.83
CA ASN A 527 14.21 -8.98 -25.19
C ASN A 527 14.44 -10.16 -24.24
N ALA A 528 14.28 -9.95 -22.93
CA ALA A 528 14.36 -11.01 -21.93
C ALA A 528 13.29 -12.10 -22.17
N ALA A 529 12.03 -11.70 -22.35
CA ALA A 529 10.92 -12.62 -22.58
C ALA A 529 11.09 -13.42 -23.89
N THR A 530 11.49 -12.75 -24.98
CA THR A 530 11.71 -13.39 -26.29
C THR A 530 12.85 -14.39 -26.26
N ALA A 531 13.88 -14.12 -25.46
CA ALA A 531 14.98 -15.04 -25.23
C ALA A 531 14.65 -16.17 -24.23
N GLY A 532 13.43 -16.19 -23.66
CA GLY A 532 13.04 -17.16 -22.62
C GLY A 532 13.82 -16.99 -21.31
N LEU A 533 14.38 -15.81 -21.08
CA LEU A 533 15.19 -15.49 -19.92
C LEU A 533 14.34 -14.92 -18.79
N ARG A 534 14.74 -15.19 -17.55
CA ARG A 534 14.12 -14.64 -16.34
C ARG A 534 14.92 -13.45 -15.85
N LEU A 535 14.20 -12.47 -15.32
CA LEU A 535 14.79 -11.31 -14.68
C LEU A 535 15.15 -11.63 -13.22
N PRO A 536 16.07 -10.85 -12.62
CA PRO A 536 16.28 -10.87 -11.17
C PRO A 536 14.96 -10.71 -10.41
N ARG A 537 14.91 -11.19 -9.16
CA ARG A 537 13.70 -11.09 -8.33
C ARG A 537 13.25 -9.64 -8.18
N LYS A 538 11.93 -9.42 -8.17
CA LYS A 538 11.33 -8.10 -7.97
C LYS A 538 11.90 -7.07 -8.94
N SER A 539 12.08 -7.49 -10.19
CA SER A 539 12.57 -6.60 -11.24
C SER A 539 11.48 -5.68 -11.77
N THR A 540 10.21 -6.04 -11.57
CA THR A 540 9.08 -5.33 -12.11
C THR A 540 7.97 -5.18 -11.08
N SER A 541 7.34 -4.00 -11.04
CA SER A 541 6.09 -3.77 -10.33
C SER A 541 5.08 -3.23 -11.32
N PHE A 542 4.18 -4.11 -11.79
CA PHE A 542 3.13 -3.71 -12.72
C PHE A 542 1.91 -3.19 -11.97
N GLY A 543 1.30 -2.14 -12.51
CA GLY A 543 0.11 -1.54 -11.95
C GLY A 543 -0.83 -0.94 -13.00
N PRO A 544 -1.98 -0.43 -12.53
CA PRO A 544 -2.49 -0.58 -11.17
C PRO A 544 -2.91 -2.04 -10.86
N LYS A 545 -2.52 -2.56 -9.69
CA LYS A 545 -2.82 -3.94 -9.28
C LYS A 545 -4.33 -4.10 -9.02
N PRO A 546 -4.93 -5.26 -9.33
CA PRO A 546 -6.34 -5.49 -9.03
C PRO A 546 -6.58 -5.44 -7.53
N HIS A 547 -7.64 -4.76 -7.12
CA HIS A 547 -8.02 -4.70 -5.72
C HIS A 547 -8.44 -6.10 -5.22
N PRO A 548 -7.93 -6.54 -4.06
CA PRO A 548 -8.24 -7.85 -3.51
C PRO A 548 -9.72 -7.94 -3.12
N GLY A 549 -10.32 -9.12 -3.23
CA GLY A 549 -11.66 -9.40 -2.68
C GLY A 549 -12.90 -8.73 -3.30
N LEU A 550 -12.80 -7.99 -4.40
CA LEU A 550 -14.00 -7.42 -5.05
C LEU A 550 -14.98 -8.49 -5.51
N VAL A 551 -14.44 -9.59 -6.04
CA VAL A 551 -15.18 -10.83 -6.25
C VAL A 551 -14.25 -12.01 -6.01
N LEU A 552 -14.64 -12.87 -5.09
CA LEU A 552 -13.88 -14.05 -4.69
C LEU A 552 -14.38 -15.27 -5.47
N ARG A 553 -13.45 -16.15 -5.84
CA ARG A 553 -13.75 -17.47 -6.40
C ARG A 553 -13.47 -18.54 -5.37
N LEU A 554 -14.45 -19.39 -5.07
CA LEU A 554 -14.28 -20.52 -4.15
C LEU A 554 -13.91 -21.79 -4.93
N LEU A 555 -13.12 -22.66 -4.31
CA LEU A 555 -12.69 -23.94 -4.86
C LEU A 555 -13.68 -25.08 -4.60
N ASP A 556 -14.69 -24.83 -3.77
CA ASP A 556 -15.71 -25.83 -3.39
C ASP A 556 -17.04 -25.66 -4.16
N GLU A 557 -17.19 -24.61 -4.97
CA GLU A 557 -18.49 -24.21 -5.53
C GLU A 557 -18.55 -24.08 -7.06
N ASP A 558 -17.49 -24.46 -7.76
CA ASP A 558 -17.40 -24.36 -9.22
C ASP A 558 -17.77 -25.65 -9.96
#